data_AF-W1YGX0-F1
#
_entry.id   AF-W1YGX0-F1
#
_cell.length_a   1.000
_cell.length_b   1.000
_cell.length_c   1.000
_cell.angle_alpha   90.00
_cell.angle_beta   90.00
_cell.angle_gamma   90.00
#
_symmetry.space_group_name_H-M   'P 1'
#
loop_
_entity.id
_entity.type
_entity.pdbx_description
1 polymer ?
#
loop_
_entity_poly.entity_id
_entity_poly.type
_entity_poly.pdbx_seq_one_letter_code
_entity_poly.pdbx_strand_id
1 'polypeptide(L)' 'LDMANGSSLVGAINTDNTAKEVTLKLSKDSTWTLTGDSYVKTLTNEDTTNSNIHLNGYKLVVADK' A
#
# COMPACT_ATOMS: atom_id res chain seq x y z
N LEU A 1 0.50 -4.47 -8.00
CA LEU A 1 -0.79 -4.79 -7.37
C LEU A 1 -1.74 -3.65 -7.67
N ASP A 2 -2.92 -3.96 -8.22
CA ASP A 2 -3.94 -2.98 -8.55
C ASP A 2 -5.19 -3.28 -7.71
N MET A 3 -5.57 -2.32 -6.86
CA MET A 3 -6.70 -2.40 -5.93
C MET A 3 -7.76 -1.41 -6.39
N ALA A 4 -8.85 -1.93 -6.95
CA ALA A 4 -9.89 -1.15 -7.60
C ALA A 4 -11.30 -1.53 -7.11
N ASN A 5 -12.28 -0.67 -7.40
CA ASN A 5 -13.72 -0.91 -7.19
C ASN A 5 -14.07 -1.30 -5.73
N GLY A 6 -13.54 -0.56 -4.76
CA GLY A 6 -13.84 -0.79 -3.35
C GLY A 6 -13.18 -2.04 -2.74
N SER A 7 -12.15 -2.58 -3.39
CA SER A 7 -11.42 -3.75 -2.90
C SER A 7 -10.75 -3.50 -1.53
N SER A 8 -10.51 -4.56 -0.77
CA SER A 8 -9.87 -4.46 0.55
C SER A 8 -8.71 -5.43 0.66
N LEU A 9 -7.57 -4.95 1.15
CA LEU A 9 -6.40 -5.76 1.50
C LEU A 9 -6.12 -5.62 2.99
N VAL A 10 -6.07 -6.75 3.69
CA VAL A 10 -5.50 -6.83 5.05
C VAL A 10 -4.25 -7.68 4.94
N GLY A 11 -3.08 -7.04 5.02
CA GLY A 11 -1.81 -7.73 4.79
C GLY A 11 -0.63 -6.79 4.70
N ALA A 12 0.57 -7.36 4.64
CA ALA A 12 1.82 -6.65 4.41
C ALA A 12 2.39 -6.98 3.02
N ILE A 13 3.12 -6.05 2.43
CA ILE A 13 3.70 -6.18 1.09
C ILE A 13 5.21 -6.08 1.20
N ASN A 14 5.93 -7.10 0.71
CA ASN A 14 7.40 -7.13 0.62
C ASN A 14 8.10 -6.89 1.98
N THR A 15 7.69 -7.63 3.01
CA THR A 15 8.12 -7.42 4.41
C THR A 15 9.62 -7.58 4.65
N ASP A 16 10.30 -8.36 3.80
CA ASP A 16 11.75 -8.56 3.83
C ASP A 16 12.51 -7.49 3.02
N ASN A 17 11.78 -6.61 2.31
CA ASN A 17 12.32 -5.57 1.44
C ASN A 17 13.32 -6.08 0.40
N THR A 18 13.13 -7.30 -0.11
CA THR A 18 14.02 -7.91 -1.11
C THR A 18 13.50 -7.73 -2.54
N ALA A 19 12.20 -7.46 -2.71
CA ALA A 19 11.61 -7.25 -4.03
C ALA A 19 12.09 -5.92 -4.64
N LYS A 20 12.58 -6.00 -5.88
CA LYS A 20 13.17 -4.85 -6.58
C LYS A 20 12.13 -3.85 -7.11
N GLU A 21 10.95 -4.34 -7.52
CA GLU A 21 9.90 -3.52 -8.10
C GLU A 21 8.53 -3.98 -7.63
N VAL A 22 7.96 -3.23 -6.69
CA VAL A 22 6.56 -3.41 -6.28
C VAL A 22 5.81 -2.11 -6.53
N THR A 23 4.96 -2.11 -7.55
CA THR A 23 4.07 -0.99 -7.85
C THR A 23 2.69 -1.27 -7.28
N LEU A 24 2.17 -0.34 -6.50
CA LEU A 24 0.85 -0.41 -5.88
C LEU A 24 -0.04 0.73 -6.37
N LYS A 25 -1.23 0.41 -6.87
CA LYS A 25 -2.28 1.37 -7.22
C LYS A 25 -3.50 1.12 -6.35
N LEU A 26 -4.01 2.17 -5.70
CA LEU A 26 -5.27 2.16 -4.94
C LEU A 26 -6.26 3.14 -5.56
N SER A 27 -7.46 2.64 -5.86
CA SER A 27 -8.63 3.48 -6.11
C SER A 27 -9.07 4.19 -4.83
N LYS A 28 -9.79 5.31 -4.98
CA LYS A 28 -10.23 6.15 -3.85
C LYS A 28 -11.10 5.40 -2.84
N ASP A 29 -11.82 4.37 -3.28
CA ASP A 29 -12.73 3.55 -2.48
C ASP A 29 -12.11 2.25 -1.96
N SER A 30 -10.92 1.87 -2.40
CA SER A 30 -10.24 0.65 -1.92
C SER A 30 -9.48 0.91 -0.63
N THR A 31 -9.40 -0.08 0.26
CA THR A 31 -8.72 0.03 1.56
C THR A 31 -7.54 -0.92 1.71
N TRP A 32 -6.46 -0.46 2.35
CA TRP A 32 -5.34 -1.31 2.74
C TRP A 32 -5.04 -1.15 4.22
N THR A 33 -5.18 -2.23 4.99
CA THR A 33 -4.76 -2.32 6.39
C THR A 33 -3.49 -3.13 6.51
N LEU A 34 -2.41 -2.51 7.00
CA LEU A 34 -1.12 -3.17 7.17
C LEU A 34 -1.16 -4.14 8.35
N THR A 35 -0.51 -5.29 8.17
CA THR A 35 -0.26 -6.28 9.23
C THR A 35 1.24 -6.46 9.52
N GLY A 36 2.07 -5.61 8.92
CA GLY A 36 3.52 -5.67 8.95
C GLY A 36 4.14 -4.50 8.19
N ASP A 37 5.41 -4.20 8.46
CA ASP A 37 6.18 -3.22 7.69
C ASP A 37 6.14 -3.59 6.20
N SER A 38 5.81 -2.61 5.36
CA SER A 38 5.58 -2.83 3.94
C SER A 38 6.43 -1.89 3.08
N TYR A 39 6.97 -2.43 2.00
CA TYR A 39 7.95 -1.76 1.15
C TYR A 39 7.51 -1.82 -0.31
N VAL A 40 7.21 -0.67 -0.89
CA VAL A 40 6.81 -0.56 -2.30
C VAL A 40 7.75 0.39 -3.03
N LYS A 41 7.94 0.17 -4.32
CA LYS A 41 8.72 1.08 -5.17
C LYS A 41 7.89 2.31 -5.50
N THR A 42 6.69 2.09 -6.02
CA THR A 42 5.75 3.14 -6.44
C THR A 42 4.41 2.93 -5.78
N LEU A 43 3.82 4.02 -5.28
CA LEU A 43 2.47 4.04 -4.74
C LEU A 43 1.66 5.16 -5.41
N THR A 44 0.66 4.79 -6.18
CA THR A 44 -0.38 5.70 -6.68
C THR A 44 -1.64 5.50 -5.86
N ASN A 45 -2.05 6.52 -5.11
CA ASN A 45 -3.28 6.51 -4.34
C ASN A 45 -4.21 7.60 -4.87
N GLU A 46 -5.40 7.20 -5.33
CA GLU A 46 -6.41 8.15 -5.83
C GLU A 46 -7.11 8.90 -4.69
N ASP A 47 -7.12 8.36 -3.46
CA ASP A 47 -7.52 9.12 -2.28
C ASP A 47 -6.41 10.09 -1.84
N THR A 48 -6.61 11.37 -2.10
CA THR A 48 -5.64 12.43 -1.77
C THR A 48 -5.49 12.67 -0.27
N THR A 49 -6.40 12.18 0.56
CA THR A 49 -6.29 12.26 2.03
C THR A 49 -5.46 11.13 2.62
N ASN A 50 -5.22 10.06 1.84
CA ASN A 50 -4.62 8.80 2.27
C ASN A 50 -5.37 8.11 3.43
N SER A 51 -6.64 8.44 3.65
CA SER A 51 -7.45 7.85 4.72
C SER A 51 -7.70 6.36 4.51
N ASN A 52 -7.61 5.90 3.27
CA ASN A 52 -7.82 4.52 2.86
C ASN A 52 -6.60 3.59 3.08
N ILE A 53 -5.48 4.11 3.60
CA ILE A 53 -4.31 3.33 4.00
C ILE A 53 -4.15 3.37 5.52
N HIS A 54 -4.40 2.24 6.16
CA HIS A 54 -4.38 2.08 7.60
C HIS A 54 -3.05 1.43 8.02
N LEU A 55 -2.12 2.25 8.52
CA LEU A 55 -0.79 1.78 8.92
C LEU A 55 -0.82 0.77 10.08
N ASN A 56 -1.82 0.86 10.95
CA ASN A 56 -2.03 -0.11 12.04
C ASN A 56 -0.76 -0.37 12.89
N GLY A 57 0.03 0.68 13.14
CA GLY A 57 1.28 0.61 13.91
C GLY A 57 2.54 0.22 13.11
N TYR A 58 2.43 -0.03 11.80
CA TYR A 58 3.54 -0.42 10.93
C TYR A 58 4.00 0.71 10.00
N LYS A 59 5.16 0.52 9.36
CA LYS A 59 5.69 1.46 8.37
C LYS A 59 5.26 1.07 6.96
N LEU A 60 4.94 2.08 6.16
CA LEU A 60 4.87 2.00 4.72
C LEU A 60 5.99 2.84 4.12
N VAL A 61 6.95 2.18 3.47
CA VAL A 61 8.08 2.83 2.79
C VAL A 61 7.83 2.81 1.29
N VAL A 62 7.93 3.98 0.65
CA VAL A 62 7.82 4.15 -0.80
C VAL A 62 9.16 4.65 -1.33
N ALA A 63 9.85 3.85 -2.14
CA ALA A 63 11.26 4.10 -2.48
C ALA A 63 11.49 5.12 -3.61
N ASP A 64 10.52 5.35 -4.51
CA ASP A 64 10.61 6.32 -5.62
C ASP A 64 9.72 7.56 -5.42
N LYS A 65 9.66 8.10 -4.20
CA LYS A 65 8.98 9.38 -3.95
C LYS A 65 9.94 10.54 -3.85
#